data_AF-A0A973FIF3-F1
#
_entry.id   AF-A0A973FIF3-F1
#
_cell.length_a   1.000
_cell.length_b   1.000
_cell.length_c   1.000
_cell.angle_alpha   90.00
_cell.angle_beta   90.00
_cell.angle_gamma   90.00
#
_symmetry.space_group_name_H-M   'P 1'
#
loop_
_entity.id
_entity.type
_entity.pdbx_description
1 polymer ?
#
loop_
_entity_poly.entity_id
_entity_poly.type
_entity_poly.pdbx_seq_one_letter_code
_entity_poly.pdbx_strand_id
1 'polypeptide(L)'
;MKPKSKSRSKTKITAKKRQKLNPRIASEFAIGVIIFLAFIIGGIFWFDSIKPEEASRDLGVNLNASKSKKQTSVENANQQVVENSVSDDSCKSHYYEGEKEIKGWFVSQDENGIVVAVSKDEVSKLPVEDSQLTGEEKDFNYKLVDPTEEVSLKIKASTQENPTTFTVRGYAEICQQPPLMSLQPASVAFKKKS
;
A
#
# COMPACT_ATOMS: atom_id res chain seq x y z
N MET A 1 -86.78 6.36 32.81
CA MET A 1 -86.97 5.15 31.97
C MET A 1 -85.61 4.69 31.44
N LYS A 2 -85.44 3.36 31.39
CA LYS A 2 -84.28 2.47 31.16
C LYS A 2 -82.97 2.96 30.48
N PRO A 3 -81.83 2.31 30.83
CA PRO A 3 -80.47 2.64 30.39
C PRO A 3 -80.03 1.88 29.13
N LYS A 4 -78.97 2.35 28.46
CA LYS A 4 -78.15 1.62 27.48
C LYS A 4 -76.73 2.17 27.57
N SER A 5 -75.62 1.47 27.38
CA SER A 5 -75.24 0.05 27.27
C SER A 5 -73.73 0.13 27.02
N LYS A 6 -72.94 -0.59 27.81
CA LYS A 6 -71.46 -0.61 27.75
C LYS A 6 -70.97 -1.03 26.35
N SER A 7 -69.87 -0.43 25.89
CA SER A 7 -68.96 -1.08 24.93
C SER A 7 -67.53 -0.93 25.42
N ARG A 8 -66.94 -2.06 25.79
CA ARG A 8 -65.60 -2.20 26.36
C ARG A 8 -64.75 -2.84 25.28
N SER A 9 -63.99 -2.05 24.52
CA SER A 9 -63.05 -2.56 23.52
C SER A 9 -61.84 -3.15 24.24
N LYS A 10 -61.64 -4.47 24.11
CA LYS A 10 -60.45 -5.19 24.60
C LYS A 10 -59.43 -5.25 23.45
N THR A 11 -58.40 -4.43 23.51
CA THR A 11 -57.25 -4.54 22.60
C THR A 11 -56.35 -5.69 23.06
N LYS A 12 -56.15 -6.65 22.16
CA LYS A 12 -55.43 -7.91 22.37
C LYS A 12 -53.92 -7.65 22.15
N ILE A 13 -53.14 -7.61 23.23
CA ILE A 13 -51.67 -7.51 23.14
C ILE A 13 -51.12 -8.90 22.76
N THR A 14 -50.59 -9.02 21.55
CA THR A 14 -49.87 -10.23 21.11
C THR A 14 -48.44 -10.21 21.68
N ALA A 15 -48.19 -11.11 22.64
CA ALA A 15 -46.86 -11.34 23.20
C ALA A 15 -45.94 -12.00 22.16
N LYS A 16 -44.85 -11.31 21.80
CA LYS A 16 -43.78 -11.81 20.94
C LYS A 16 -43.03 -12.91 21.69
N LYS A 17 -43.19 -14.16 21.24
CA LYS A 17 -42.55 -15.36 21.77
C LYS A 17 -41.03 -15.22 21.66
N ARG A 18 -40.34 -14.90 22.76
CA ARG A 18 -38.88 -14.93 22.85
C ARG A 18 -38.43 -16.38 22.75
N GLN A 19 -37.66 -16.72 21.72
CA GLN A 19 -36.96 -18.00 21.64
C GLN A 19 -35.99 -18.10 22.82
N LYS A 20 -36.25 -19.05 23.72
CA LYS A 20 -35.29 -19.47 24.76
C LYS A 20 -34.18 -20.24 24.06
N LEU A 21 -33.06 -19.58 23.79
CA LEU A 21 -31.80 -20.26 23.49
C LEU A 21 -31.30 -20.92 24.77
N ASN A 22 -30.97 -22.20 24.70
CA ASN A 22 -30.40 -22.94 25.82
C ASN A 22 -29.02 -22.35 26.17
N PRO A 23 -28.82 -21.82 27.39
CA PRO A 23 -27.61 -21.08 27.75
C PRO A 23 -26.34 -21.93 27.72
N ARG A 24 -26.47 -23.26 27.78
CA ARG A 24 -25.34 -24.19 27.72
C ARG A 24 -24.69 -24.27 26.33
N ILE A 25 -25.47 -24.17 25.26
CA ILE A 25 -24.95 -24.25 23.88
C ILE A 25 -24.26 -22.93 23.48
N ALA A 26 -24.78 -21.80 23.97
CA ALA A 26 -24.19 -20.49 23.71
C ALA A 26 -22.83 -20.32 24.43
N SER A 27 -22.64 -20.92 25.61
CA SER A 27 -21.38 -20.76 26.35
C SER A 27 -20.25 -21.61 25.78
N GLU A 28 -20.53 -22.83 25.30
CA GLU A 28 -19.51 -23.69 24.68
C GLU A 28 -19.01 -23.10 23.35
N PHE A 29 -19.90 -22.49 22.57
CA PHE A 29 -19.53 -21.83 21.31
C PHE A 29 -18.66 -20.58 21.55
N ALA A 30 -18.96 -19.80 22.60
CA ALA A 30 -18.18 -18.61 22.95
C ALA A 30 -16.74 -18.95 23.38
N ILE A 31 -16.56 -20.03 24.15
CA ILE A 31 -15.23 -20.50 24.57
C ILE A 31 -14.40 -20.95 23.36
N GLY A 32 -15.02 -21.67 22.41
CA GLY A 32 -14.35 -22.12 21.19
C GLY A 32 -13.83 -20.95 20.32
N VAL A 33 -14.62 -19.88 20.18
CA VAL A 33 -14.24 -18.69 19.39
C VAL A 33 -13.06 -17.95 20.03
N ILE A 34 -13.03 -17.84 21.36
CA ILE A 34 -11.93 -17.18 22.08
C ILE A 34 -10.62 -17.93 21.90
N ILE A 35 -10.64 -19.27 22.00
CA ILE A 35 -9.45 -20.11 21.80
C ILE A 35 -8.95 -19.99 20.35
N PHE A 36 -9.84 -20.01 19.36
CA PHE A 36 -9.47 -19.88 17.95
C PHE A 36 -8.80 -18.54 17.63
N LEU A 37 -9.32 -17.43 18.17
CA LEU A 37 -8.70 -16.11 18.01
C LEU A 37 -7.31 -16.02 18.66
N ALA A 38 -7.12 -16.66 19.82
CA ALA A 38 -5.82 -16.72 20.48
C ALA A 38 -4.77 -17.48 19.65
N PHE A 39 -5.16 -18.56 18.95
CA PHE A 39 -4.26 -19.28 18.05
C PHE A 39 -3.86 -18.47 16.82
N ILE A 40 -4.75 -17.67 16.23
CA ILE A 40 -4.42 -16.81 15.09
C ILE A 40 -3.42 -15.73 15.49
N ILE A 41 -3.66 -15.05 16.62
CA ILE A 41 -2.78 -13.97 17.10
C ILE A 41 -1.42 -14.54 17.54
N GLY A 42 -1.41 -15.69 18.22
CA GLY A 42 -0.17 -16.36 18.63
C GLY A 42 0.63 -16.96 17.46
N GLY A 43 -0.05 -17.47 16.42
CA GLY A 43 0.60 -18.04 15.24
C GLY A 43 1.33 -17.00 14.39
N ILE A 44 0.77 -15.80 14.23
CA ILE A 44 1.41 -14.70 13.49
C ILE A 44 2.71 -14.26 14.19
N PHE A 45 2.74 -14.25 15.53
CA PHE A 45 3.93 -13.88 16.30
C PHE A 45 5.04 -14.95 16.28
N TRP A 46 4.74 -16.21 15.93
CA TRP A 46 5.74 -17.28 15.92
C TRP A 46 6.57 -17.33 14.63
N PHE A 47 6.06 -16.77 13.53
CA PHE A 47 6.79 -16.72 12.25
C PHE A 47 7.86 -15.62 12.18
N ASP A 48 7.80 -14.58 13.00
CA ASP A 48 8.81 -13.49 13.00
C ASP A 48 10.09 -13.82 13.79
N SER A 49 10.14 -14.94 14.53
CA SER A 49 11.34 -15.35 15.29
C SER A 49 12.22 -16.39 14.58
N ILE A 50 11.85 -16.87 13.39
CA ILE A 50 12.71 -17.75 12.58
C ILE A 50 13.42 -16.90 11.54
N LYS A 51 14.49 -16.21 11.96
CA LYS A 51 15.52 -15.73 11.05
C LYS A 51 16.24 -16.95 10.45
N PRO A 52 16.26 -17.17 9.13
CA PRO A 52 17.18 -18.12 8.54
C PRO A 52 18.60 -17.52 8.59
N GLU A 53 19.36 -17.93 9.59
CA GLU A 53 20.81 -17.82 9.61
C GLU A 53 21.37 -19.04 8.84
N GLU A 54 21.76 -18.84 7.58
CA GLU A 54 22.72 -19.71 6.89
C GLU A 54 23.92 -18.83 6.51
N ALA A 55 25.01 -18.78 7.27
CA ALA A 55 25.99 -19.84 7.47
C ALA A 55 26.56 -20.37 6.14
N SER A 56 27.44 -19.57 5.53
CA SER A 56 28.54 -20.11 4.73
C SER A 56 29.80 -19.30 5.05
N ARG A 57 30.50 -19.75 6.08
CA ARG A 57 31.94 -19.56 6.21
C ARG A 57 32.58 -20.32 5.05
N ASP A 58 33.29 -19.63 4.18
CA ASP A 58 34.50 -20.22 3.64
C ASP A 58 35.66 -19.23 3.77
N LEU A 59 36.70 -19.72 4.43
CA LEU A 59 37.92 -19.04 4.81
C LEU A 59 39.00 -19.57 3.88
N GLY A 60 39.55 -18.72 3.01
CA GLY A 60 40.71 -19.03 2.18
C GLY A 60 41.21 -17.75 1.50
N VAL A 61 42.00 -16.90 2.17
CA VAL A 61 43.47 -16.95 2.24
C VAL A 61 44.16 -16.65 0.89
N ASN A 62 44.69 -15.42 0.83
CA ASN A 62 45.98 -14.99 0.24
C ASN A 62 46.21 -15.00 -1.28
N LEU A 63 46.39 -13.81 -1.88
CA LEU A 63 47.69 -13.16 -2.15
C LEU A 63 47.65 -12.23 -3.39
N ASN A 64 48.31 -11.09 -3.22
CA ASN A 64 48.97 -10.26 -4.25
C ASN A 64 48.19 -9.11 -4.91
N ALA A 65 48.51 -7.93 -4.37
CA ALA A 65 48.72 -6.71 -5.12
C ALA A 65 49.67 -6.92 -6.32
N SER A 66 49.30 -6.42 -7.51
CA SER A 66 50.22 -5.60 -8.33
C SER A 66 49.57 -5.03 -9.58
N LYS A 67 49.96 -3.78 -9.80
CA LYS A 67 49.84 -2.90 -10.96
C LYS A 67 49.84 -3.56 -12.36
N SER A 68 49.06 -2.92 -13.25
CA SER A 68 49.37 -2.63 -14.66
C SER A 68 49.44 -3.80 -15.66
N LYS A 69 48.57 -3.81 -16.67
CA LYS A 69 48.86 -3.41 -18.07
C LYS A 69 47.66 -3.68 -19.01
N LYS A 70 47.64 -2.92 -20.11
CA LYS A 70 46.71 -2.87 -21.25
C LYS A 70 46.29 -4.23 -21.87
N GLN A 71 45.09 -4.18 -22.48
CA GLN A 71 44.58 -4.83 -23.71
C GLN A 71 45.56 -5.82 -24.40
N THR A 72 45.13 -6.97 -24.95
CA THR A 72 44.34 -7.08 -26.19
C THR A 72 43.90 -8.54 -26.46
N SER A 73 42.62 -8.73 -26.82
CA SER A 73 41.95 -9.64 -27.79
C SER A 73 42.43 -11.09 -28.12
N VAL A 74 41.41 -11.85 -28.59
CA VAL A 74 41.36 -13.15 -29.33
C VAL A 74 41.20 -14.38 -28.42
N GLU A 75 40.34 -15.37 -28.65
CA GLU A 75 39.10 -15.61 -29.40
C GLU A 75 38.66 -17.05 -29.02
N ASN A 76 37.36 -17.24 -28.73
CA ASN A 76 36.56 -18.48 -28.72
C ASN A 76 37.08 -19.78 -28.07
N ALA A 77 36.41 -20.16 -26.97
CA ALA A 77 36.02 -21.54 -26.72
C ALA A 77 34.58 -21.59 -26.20
N ASN A 78 33.72 -22.26 -26.98
CA ASN A 78 32.33 -22.59 -26.66
C ASN A 78 32.22 -23.27 -25.28
N GLN A 79 31.57 -22.59 -24.33
CA GLN A 79 30.72 -23.23 -23.34
C GLN A 79 29.44 -22.41 -23.26
N GLN A 80 28.38 -22.92 -23.89
CA GLN A 80 27.00 -22.58 -23.56
C GLN A 80 26.77 -22.95 -22.10
N VAL A 81 27.13 -22.03 -21.20
CA VAL A 81 26.33 -21.86 -20.00
C VAL A 81 25.09 -21.13 -20.52
N VAL A 82 23.95 -21.81 -20.45
CA VAL A 82 22.66 -21.12 -20.38
C VAL A 82 22.72 -20.32 -19.11
N GLU A 83 23.35 -19.15 -19.20
CA GLU A 83 23.11 -18.05 -18.31
C GLU A 83 21.65 -17.74 -18.62
N ASN A 84 20.75 -18.38 -17.87
CA ASN A 84 19.52 -17.73 -17.49
C ASN A 84 19.97 -16.44 -16.82
N SER A 85 20.26 -15.44 -17.65
CA SER A 85 19.94 -14.07 -17.37
C SER A 85 18.47 -14.12 -16.99
N VAL A 86 18.23 -14.38 -15.70
CA VAL A 86 17.17 -13.70 -14.98
C VAL A 86 17.34 -12.28 -15.47
N SER A 87 16.40 -11.85 -16.31
CA SER A 87 16.34 -10.48 -16.74
C SER A 87 16.57 -9.66 -15.48
N ASP A 88 17.68 -8.90 -15.46
CA ASP A 88 17.67 -7.65 -14.74
C ASP A 88 16.48 -6.91 -15.38
N ASP A 89 15.28 -7.12 -14.83
CA ASP A 89 14.12 -6.28 -15.03
C ASP A 89 14.58 -4.94 -14.50
N SER A 90 15.27 -4.24 -15.38
CA SER A 90 15.94 -2.99 -15.12
C SER A 90 14.80 -2.03 -14.89
N CYS A 91 14.36 -1.93 -13.65
CA CYS A 91 13.43 -0.90 -13.28
C CYS A 91 14.14 0.41 -13.63
N LYS A 92 13.59 1.10 -14.62
CA LYS A 92 14.08 2.40 -15.08
C LYS A 92 13.18 3.43 -14.44
N SER A 93 13.81 4.44 -13.83
CA SER A 93 13.04 5.56 -13.32
C SER A 93 12.57 6.43 -14.48
N HIS A 94 11.29 6.78 -14.47
CA HIS A 94 10.67 7.62 -15.49
C HIS A 94 10.18 8.91 -14.86
N TYR A 95 10.38 10.02 -15.55
CA TYR A 95 10.02 11.36 -15.09
C TYR A 95 9.07 11.98 -16.10
N TYR A 96 7.97 12.51 -15.61
CA TYR A 96 6.90 13.04 -16.44
C TYR A 96 6.57 14.45 -16.00
N GLU A 97 6.33 15.30 -17.00
CA GLU A 97 5.98 16.70 -16.84
C GLU A 97 4.51 16.88 -17.20
N GLY A 98 3.80 17.73 -16.44
CA GLY A 98 2.44 18.12 -16.80
C GLY A 98 1.64 18.60 -15.61
N GLU A 99 0.76 19.58 -15.84
CA GLU A 99 -0.09 20.18 -14.80
C GLU A 99 -1.46 19.52 -14.78
N LYS A 100 -1.78 18.85 -13.66
CA LYS A 100 -3.01 18.10 -13.47
C LYS A 100 -3.56 18.34 -12.08
N GLU A 101 -4.85 18.64 -12.02
CA GLU A 101 -5.58 18.73 -10.77
C GLU A 101 -6.12 17.34 -10.40
N ILE A 102 -5.77 16.87 -9.20
CA ILE A 102 -6.18 15.56 -8.69
C ILE A 102 -6.77 15.68 -7.30
N LYS A 103 -7.54 14.67 -6.88
CA LYS A 103 -7.99 14.52 -5.50
C LYS A 103 -7.25 13.39 -4.80
N GLY A 104 -6.81 13.64 -3.58
CA GLY A 104 -6.18 12.62 -2.74
C GLY A 104 -6.41 12.87 -1.26
N TRP A 105 -6.08 11.88 -0.44
CA TRP A 105 -6.18 11.98 1.01
C TRP A 105 -4.93 11.50 1.74
N PHE A 106 -4.77 12.00 2.96
CA PHE A 106 -3.61 11.69 3.79
C PHE A 106 -3.57 10.22 4.20
N VAL A 107 -2.39 9.61 4.09
CA VAL A 107 -2.11 8.26 4.60
C VAL A 107 -1.06 8.31 5.71
N SER A 108 0.09 8.91 5.42
CA SER A 108 1.20 9.04 6.38
C SER A 108 2.14 10.17 5.99
N GLN A 109 3.10 10.50 6.87
CA GLN A 109 4.18 11.45 6.58
C GLN A 109 5.50 10.90 7.08
N ASP A 110 6.55 11.07 6.28
CA ASP A 110 7.94 10.81 6.67
C ASP A 110 8.82 12.05 6.46
N GLU A 111 10.13 11.91 6.71
CA GLU A 111 11.12 12.98 6.57
C GLU A 111 11.25 13.50 5.13
N ASN A 112 10.83 12.71 4.13
CA ASN A 112 10.99 12.97 2.71
C ASN A 112 9.70 13.41 2.01
N GLY A 113 8.57 13.49 2.71
CA GLY A 113 7.31 13.95 2.14
C GLY A 113 6.06 13.39 2.80
N ILE A 114 4.92 13.65 2.16
CA ILE A 114 3.60 13.17 2.59
C ILE A 114 3.16 12.05 1.65
N VAL A 115 2.73 10.92 2.21
CA VAL A 115 2.10 9.84 1.44
C VAL A 115 0.61 10.14 1.31
N VAL A 116 0.15 10.19 0.07
CA VAL A 116 -1.21 10.52 -0.34
C VAL A 116 -1.79 9.33 -1.12
N ALA A 117 -2.98 8.89 -0.74
CA ALA A 117 -3.75 7.94 -1.52
C ALA A 117 -4.62 8.69 -2.54
N VAL A 118 -4.69 8.16 -3.75
CA VAL A 118 -5.44 8.72 -4.88
C VAL A 118 -6.30 7.60 -5.46
N SER A 119 -7.58 7.85 -5.67
CA SER A 119 -8.48 6.84 -6.25
C SER A 119 -8.12 6.56 -7.70
N LYS A 120 -8.42 5.35 -8.19
CA LYS A 120 -8.16 4.94 -9.57
C LYS A 120 -8.68 5.94 -10.63
N ASP A 121 -9.85 6.54 -10.40
CA ASP A 121 -10.44 7.52 -11.32
C ASP A 121 -9.58 8.79 -11.45
N GLU A 122 -8.93 9.21 -10.36
CA GLU A 122 -8.06 10.39 -10.34
C GLU A 122 -6.67 10.07 -10.89
N VAL A 123 -6.19 8.84 -10.72
CA VAL A 123 -4.92 8.37 -11.28
C VAL A 123 -4.89 8.47 -12.81
N SER A 124 -6.00 8.22 -13.49
CA SER A 124 -6.12 8.41 -14.94
C SER A 124 -5.88 9.85 -15.43
N LYS A 125 -5.93 10.83 -14.51
CA LYS A 125 -5.67 12.24 -14.83
C LYS A 125 -4.20 12.61 -14.71
N LEU A 126 -3.38 11.77 -14.07
CA LEU A 126 -1.97 12.05 -13.88
C LEU A 126 -1.25 12.18 -15.23
N PRO A 127 -0.14 12.93 -15.30
CA PRO A 127 0.63 13.08 -16.52
C PRO A 127 1.48 11.83 -16.79
N VAL A 128 0.85 10.66 -16.92
CA VAL A 128 1.50 9.36 -17.15
C VAL A 128 0.95 8.69 -18.40
N GLU A 129 1.73 7.79 -19.00
CA GLU A 129 1.23 6.97 -20.09
C GLU A 129 0.31 5.86 -19.54
N ASP A 130 -0.92 5.78 -20.05
CA ASP A 130 -2.00 4.87 -19.61
C ASP A 130 -1.58 3.40 -19.47
N SER A 131 -0.54 2.97 -20.19
CA SER A 131 -0.02 1.60 -20.21
C SER A 131 0.63 1.15 -18.90
N GLN A 132 0.92 2.04 -17.95
CA GLN A 132 1.61 1.72 -16.69
C GLN A 132 0.70 1.73 -15.45
N LEU A 133 -0.56 2.12 -15.61
CA LEU A 133 -1.57 2.14 -14.54
C LEU A 133 -2.22 0.76 -14.31
N THR A 134 -1.44 -0.32 -14.46
CA THR A 134 -1.91 -1.69 -14.35
C THR A 134 -1.91 -2.13 -12.89
N GLY A 135 -2.99 -1.76 -12.18
CA GLY A 135 -3.33 -2.30 -10.87
C GLY A 135 -4.83 -2.59 -10.78
N GLU A 136 -5.17 -3.75 -10.23
CA GLU A 136 -6.53 -4.04 -9.74
C GLU A 136 -6.85 -3.27 -8.45
N GLU A 137 -5.86 -2.54 -7.91
CA GLU A 137 -6.01 -1.72 -6.71
C GLU A 137 -7.03 -0.59 -6.94
N LYS A 138 -7.86 -0.37 -5.92
CA LYS A 138 -8.87 0.71 -5.94
C LYS A 138 -8.24 2.08 -5.71
N ASP A 139 -7.20 2.11 -4.89
CA ASP A 139 -6.51 3.32 -4.44
C ASP A 139 -5.00 3.11 -4.58
N PHE A 140 -4.30 4.14 -5.06
CA PHE A 140 -2.86 4.11 -5.30
C PHE A 140 -2.16 5.11 -4.38
N ASN A 141 -1.04 4.69 -3.78
CA ASN A 141 -0.26 5.52 -2.87
C ASN A 141 0.88 6.23 -3.60
N TYR A 142 0.97 7.53 -3.41
CA TYR A 142 2.00 8.38 -3.99
C TYR A 142 2.68 9.21 -2.90
N LYS A 143 3.95 9.56 -3.10
CA LYS A 143 4.68 10.44 -2.18
C LYS A 143 4.80 11.85 -2.75
N LEU A 144 4.20 12.83 -2.09
CA LEU A 144 4.35 14.25 -2.38
C LEU A 144 5.61 14.79 -1.70
N VAL A 145 6.63 15.15 -2.48
CA VAL A 145 7.97 15.48 -1.96
C VAL A 145 8.19 16.95 -1.64
N ASP A 146 7.40 17.85 -2.22
CA ASP A 146 7.51 19.30 -2.05
C ASP A 146 6.17 19.97 -1.67
N PRO A 147 5.44 19.48 -0.66
CA PRO A 147 4.21 20.12 -0.24
C PRO A 147 4.48 21.54 0.29
N THR A 148 3.73 22.52 -0.19
CA THR A 148 3.69 23.84 0.47
C THR A 148 3.02 23.70 1.83
N GLU A 149 3.26 24.65 2.74
CA GLU A 149 2.64 24.61 4.08
C GLU A 149 1.10 24.56 3.99
N GLU A 150 0.52 25.36 3.08
CA GLU A 150 -0.92 25.38 2.84
C GLU A 150 -1.44 24.02 2.35
N VAL A 151 -0.78 23.41 1.36
CA VAL A 151 -1.19 22.11 0.81
C VAL A 151 -0.99 21.00 1.83
N SER A 152 0.10 21.04 2.59
CA SER A 152 0.39 20.11 3.68
C SER A 152 -0.72 20.09 4.72
N LEU A 153 -1.19 21.26 5.16
CA LEU A 153 -2.29 21.37 6.11
C LEU A 153 -3.61 20.84 5.54
N LYS A 154 -3.94 21.20 4.30
CA LYS A 154 -5.17 20.72 3.63
C LYS A 154 -5.17 19.21 3.42
N ILE A 155 -4.02 18.63 3.05
CA ILE A 155 -3.88 17.19 2.86
C ILE A 155 -3.99 16.49 4.22
N LYS A 156 -3.27 16.94 5.26
CA LYS A 156 -3.34 16.31 6.59
C LYS A 156 -4.73 16.30 7.22
N ALA A 157 -5.58 17.25 6.85
CA ALA A 157 -6.97 17.31 7.30
C ALA A 157 -7.94 16.46 6.46
N SER A 158 -7.50 15.93 5.32
CA SER A 158 -8.35 15.17 4.40
C SER A 158 -8.50 13.70 4.81
N THR A 159 -9.62 13.09 4.41
CA THR A 159 -9.92 11.66 4.60
C THR A 159 -10.37 11.04 3.28
N GLN A 160 -10.53 9.72 3.25
CA GLN A 160 -11.03 9.02 2.06
C GLN A 160 -12.44 9.52 1.64
N GLU A 161 -13.31 9.84 2.59
CA GLU A 161 -14.66 10.34 2.34
C GLU A 161 -14.69 11.82 1.96
N ASN A 162 -13.65 12.57 2.35
CA ASN A 162 -13.51 13.99 2.04
C ASN A 162 -12.08 14.30 1.56
N PRO A 163 -11.74 13.89 0.32
CA PRO A 163 -10.41 14.10 -0.23
C PRO A 163 -10.18 15.57 -0.58
N THR A 164 -8.93 16.01 -0.49
CA THR A 164 -8.50 17.36 -0.86
C THR A 164 -8.04 17.39 -2.32
N THR A 165 -8.41 18.45 -3.03
CA THR A 165 -7.92 18.73 -4.38
C THR A 165 -6.61 19.50 -4.34
N PHE A 166 -5.64 19.09 -5.15
CA PHE A 166 -4.37 19.80 -5.34
C PHE A 166 -3.79 19.57 -6.75
N THR A 167 -2.91 20.47 -7.17
CA THR A 167 -2.31 20.43 -8.51
C THR A 167 -0.94 19.77 -8.48
N VAL A 168 -0.78 18.69 -9.24
CA VAL A 168 0.50 18.02 -9.49
C VAL A 168 1.07 18.54 -10.80
N ARG A 169 2.37 18.86 -10.80
CA ARG A 169 3.10 19.39 -11.96
C ARG A 169 4.24 18.48 -12.43
N GLY A 170 4.69 17.60 -11.55
CA GLY A 170 5.76 16.64 -11.83
C GLY A 170 5.43 15.28 -11.23
N TYR A 171 5.75 14.23 -11.98
CA TYR A 171 5.55 12.84 -11.56
C TYR A 171 6.82 12.03 -11.83
N ALA A 172 7.14 11.08 -10.94
CA ALA A 172 8.27 10.18 -11.13
C ALA A 172 7.96 8.76 -10.67
N GLU A 173 8.17 7.79 -11.54
CA GLU A 173 8.24 6.38 -11.20
C GLU A 173 9.66 6.05 -10.77
N ILE A 174 9.82 5.59 -9.53
CA ILE A 174 11.12 5.21 -8.98
C ILE A 174 11.05 3.78 -8.48
N CYS A 175 12.13 3.06 -8.68
CA CYS A 175 12.26 1.66 -8.29
C CYS A 175 12.17 1.48 -6.78
N GLN A 176 11.42 0.47 -6.36
CA GLN A 176 11.31 0.04 -4.95
C GLN A 176 10.76 1.12 -4.00
N GLN A 177 10.10 2.16 -4.52
CA GLN A 177 9.41 3.19 -3.75
C GLN A 177 8.03 3.47 -4.36
N PRO A 178 7.05 3.93 -3.56
CA PRO A 178 5.83 4.52 -4.12
C PRO A 178 6.21 5.63 -5.10
N PRO A 179 5.48 5.80 -6.23
CA PRO A 179 5.80 6.84 -7.18
C PRO A 179 5.72 8.23 -6.53
N LEU A 180 6.57 9.14 -7.00
CA LEU A 180 6.68 10.48 -6.46
C LEU A 180 5.79 11.45 -7.24
N MET A 181 5.20 12.40 -6.53
CA MET A 181 4.49 13.54 -7.09
C MET A 181 5.12 14.83 -6.58
N SER A 182 4.98 15.87 -7.38
CA SER A 182 5.46 17.20 -7.02
C SER A 182 4.48 18.30 -7.42
N LEU A 183 4.41 19.36 -6.61
CA LEU A 183 3.70 20.60 -6.93
C LEU A 183 4.51 21.47 -7.91
N GLN A 184 5.78 21.15 -8.12
CA GLN A 184 6.68 21.75 -9.10
C GLN A 184 6.88 20.81 -10.31
N PRO A 185 7.38 21.35 -11.45
CA PRO A 185 7.80 20.53 -12.58
C PRO A 185 8.83 19.46 -12.16
N ALA A 186 8.78 18.29 -12.79
CA ALA A 186 9.66 17.15 -12.49
C ALA A 186 11.15 17.50 -12.65
N SER A 187 11.48 18.28 -13.67
CA SER A 187 12.82 18.82 -13.95
C SER A 187 13.39 19.71 -12.85
N VAL A 188 12.54 20.27 -11.99
CA VAL A 188 12.93 21.07 -10.83
C VAL A 188 12.96 20.20 -9.58
N ALA A 189 11.88 19.45 -9.32
CA ALA A 189 11.68 18.69 -8.10
C ALA A 189 12.61 17.47 -7.97
N PHE A 190 12.92 16.80 -9.08
CA PHE A 190 13.68 15.55 -9.10
C PHE A 190 15.09 15.68 -9.66
N LYS A 191 15.55 16.91 -9.90
CA LYS A 191 16.85 17.25 -10.52
C LYS A 191 18.09 16.65 -9.84
N LYS A 192 17.95 16.14 -8.61
CA LYS A 192 19.02 15.53 -7.79
C LYS A 192 18.99 13.99 -7.76
N LYS A 193 18.04 13.34 -8.43
CA LYS A 193 17.85 11.88 -8.38
C LYS A 193 18.08 11.18 -9.73
N SER A 194 18.55 11.91 -10.73
CA SER A 194 19.05 11.38 -12.01
C SER A 194 20.58 11.40 -12.05
#